data_AF-A0A7V6LG32-F1
#
_entry.id   AF-A0A7V6LG32-F1
#
_cell.length_a   1.000
_cell.length_b   1.000
_cell.length_c   1.000
_cell.angle_alpha   90.00
_cell.angle_beta   90.00
_cell.angle_gamma   90.00
#
_symmetry.space_group_name_H-M   'P 1'
#
loop_
_entity.id
_entity.type
_entity.pdbx_description
1 polymer ?
#
loop_
_entity_poly.entity_id
_entity_poly.type
_entity_poly.pdbx_seq_one_letter_code
_entity_poly.pdbx_strand_id
1 'polypeptide(L)'
;PRLTEKDAAFWPIVERAARLICTTAEFDDLAKEIFGGRTTAKTVGATDAADRAKLRAELDGLVAHLYGLTEEEFAYILTTFPLVPDAAKIAAHNAFRNVERGLVK
;
A
#
# COMPACT_ATOMS: atom_id res chain seq x y z
N PRO A 1 11.60 9.23 -4.26
CA PRO A 1 11.50 9.49 -5.72
C PRO A 1 10.27 10.37 -5.99
N ARG A 2 10.31 11.30 -6.96
CA ARG A 2 9.09 12.01 -7.39
C ARG A 2 8.40 11.15 -8.44
N LEU A 3 7.22 10.63 -8.12
CA LEU A 3 6.42 9.81 -9.03
C LEU A 3 5.46 10.66 -9.84
N THR A 4 5.16 10.19 -11.05
CA THR A 4 4.17 10.74 -11.98
C THR A 4 3.27 9.60 -12.49
N GLU A 5 2.12 9.93 -13.08
CA GLU A 5 1.20 8.92 -13.65
C GLU A 5 1.83 8.01 -14.72
N LYS A 6 2.97 8.42 -15.31
CA LYS A 6 3.69 7.62 -16.31
C LYS A 6 4.51 6.49 -15.67
N ASP A 7 4.77 6.56 -14.37
CA ASP A 7 5.54 5.57 -13.65
C ASP A 7 4.66 4.37 -13.30
N ALA A 8 5.12 3.16 -13.63
CA ALA A 8 4.35 1.94 -13.40
C ALA A 8 3.97 1.72 -11.91
N ALA A 9 4.78 2.23 -10.98
CA ALA A 9 4.53 2.15 -9.55
C ALA A 9 3.50 3.19 -9.03
N PHE A 10 3.11 4.19 -9.83
CA PHE A 10 2.29 5.32 -9.38
C PHE A 10 0.88 4.88 -8.96
N TRP A 11 0.08 4.37 -9.91
CA TRP A 11 -1.32 3.96 -9.66
C TRP A 11 -1.45 2.91 -8.56
N PRO A 12 -0.61 1.87 -8.51
CA PRO A 12 -0.65 0.86 -7.45
C PRO A 12 -0.54 1.43 -6.03
N ILE A 13 0.32 2.44 -5.86
CA ILE A 13 0.52 3.12 -4.58
C ILE A 13 -0.65 4.06 -4.30
N VAL A 14 -1.08 4.84 -5.31
CA VAL A 14 -2.18 5.82 -5.19
C VAL A 14 -3.48 5.13 -4.78
N GLU A 15 -3.87 4.05 -5.46
CA GLU A 15 -5.12 3.34 -5.16
C GLU A 15 -5.13 2.77 -3.73
N ARG A 16 -4.03 2.15 -3.28
CA ARG A 16 -3.93 1.57 -1.94
C ARG A 16 -3.95 2.65 -0.86
N ALA A 17 -3.22 3.75 -1.07
CA ALA A 17 -3.24 4.90 -0.18
C ALA A 17 -4.65 5.52 -0.10
N ALA A 18 -5.32 5.68 -1.23
CA ALA A 18 -6.67 6.22 -1.29
C ALA A 18 -7.67 5.35 -0.52
N ARG A 19 -7.60 4.02 -0.65
CA ARG A 19 -8.45 3.11 0.15
C ARG A 19 -8.21 3.24 1.65
N LEU A 20 -6.98 3.54 2.08
CA LEU A 20 -6.67 3.76 3.50
C LEU A 20 -7.15 5.12 4.02
N ILE A 21 -7.21 6.14 3.16
CA ILE A 21 -7.61 7.53 3.46
C ILE A 21 -9.13 7.68 3.42
N CYS A 22 -9.77 7.25 2.34
CA CYS A 22 -11.19 7.50 2.04
C CYS A 22 -12.13 6.68 2.92
N THR A 23 -12.11 6.91 4.23
CA THR A 23 -12.87 6.16 5.25
C THR A 23 -14.10 6.91 5.77
N THR A 24 -14.21 8.20 5.45
CA THR A 24 -15.33 9.07 5.83
C THR A 24 -15.81 9.87 4.61
N ALA A 25 -17.07 10.33 4.63
CA ALA A 25 -17.70 11.01 3.50
C ALA A 25 -17.00 12.33 3.08
N GLU A 26 -16.19 12.91 3.96
CA GLU A 26 -15.36 14.09 3.66
C GLU A 26 -14.35 13.82 2.52
N PHE A 27 -14.04 12.55 2.25
CA PHE A 27 -13.14 12.12 1.17
C PHE A 27 -13.89 11.61 -0.08
N ASP A 28 -15.19 11.85 -0.20
CA ASP A 28 -15.97 11.38 -1.35
C ASP A 28 -15.46 11.95 -2.68
N ASP A 29 -15.02 13.21 -2.69
CA ASP A 29 -14.50 13.82 -3.91
C ASP A 29 -13.13 13.23 -4.31
N LEU A 30 -12.26 12.96 -3.33
CA LEU A 30 -11.00 12.23 -3.56
C LEU A 30 -11.26 10.80 -4.07
N ALA A 31 -12.26 10.11 -3.51
CA ALA A 31 -12.63 8.78 -3.96
C ALA A 31 -13.14 8.79 -5.41
N LYS A 32 -13.93 9.80 -5.81
CA LYS A 32 -14.37 9.96 -7.21
C LYS A 32 -13.23 10.29 -8.15
N GLU A 33 -12.28 11.13 -7.72
CA GLU A 33 -11.12 11.49 -8.54
C GLU A 33 -10.26 10.27 -8.87
N ILE A 34 -10.00 9.41 -7.88
CA ILE A 34 -9.09 8.28 -8.02
C ILE A 34 -9.77 7.07 -8.65
N PHE A 35 -11.01 6.74 -8.24
CA PHE A 35 -11.69 5.52 -8.66
C PHE A 35 -12.80 5.76 -9.69
N GLY A 36 -13.10 7.02 -10.02
CA GLY A 36 -14.11 7.41 -11.01
C GLY A 36 -15.56 7.13 -10.59
N GLY A 37 -16.50 7.40 -11.51
CA GLY A 37 -17.90 6.96 -11.41
C GLY A 37 -18.68 7.51 -10.22
N ARG A 38 -19.53 6.66 -9.62
CA ARG A 38 -20.36 6.98 -8.43
C ARG A 38 -19.70 6.53 -7.12
N THR A 39 -18.39 6.44 -7.13
CA THR A 39 -17.61 5.92 -6.00
C THR A 39 -17.62 6.93 -4.85
N THR A 40 -17.72 6.42 -3.63
CA THR A 40 -17.69 7.21 -2.39
C THR A 40 -16.68 6.60 -1.43
N ALA A 41 -16.26 7.33 -0.41
CA ALA A 41 -15.42 6.81 0.67
C ALA A 41 -16.04 5.55 1.29
N LYS A 42 -17.37 5.52 1.44
CA LYS A 42 -18.09 4.33 1.93
C LYS A 42 -17.89 3.08 1.08
N THR A 43 -17.71 3.22 -0.24
CA THR A 43 -17.62 2.07 -1.16
C THR A 43 -16.19 1.54 -1.34
N VAL A 44 -15.16 2.38 -1.17
CA VAL A 44 -13.76 1.97 -1.41
C VAL A 44 -12.87 2.00 -0.17
N GLY A 45 -13.27 2.74 0.86
CA GLY A 45 -12.55 2.89 2.11
C GLY A 45 -12.39 1.57 2.85
N ALA A 46 -11.15 1.22 3.16
CA ALA A 46 -10.85 0.09 4.03
C ALA A 46 -11.01 0.52 5.50
N THR A 47 -12.09 0.06 6.15
CA THR A 47 -12.37 0.30 7.57
C THR A 47 -12.05 -0.91 8.45
N ASP A 48 -12.10 -2.13 7.90
CA ASP A 48 -11.71 -3.35 8.61
C ASP A 48 -10.20 -3.38 8.90
N ALA A 49 -9.84 -3.84 10.10
CA ALA A 49 -8.46 -3.82 10.55
C ALA A 49 -7.54 -4.75 9.74
N ALA A 50 -8.04 -5.91 9.31
CA ALA A 50 -7.26 -6.86 8.52
C ALA A 50 -7.05 -6.35 7.09
N ASP A 51 -8.09 -5.80 6.46
CA ASP A 51 -7.97 -5.17 5.14
C ASP A 51 -6.98 -4.01 5.14
N ARG A 52 -7.03 -3.17 6.19
CA ARG A 52 -6.09 -2.07 6.37
C ARG A 52 -4.66 -2.56 6.58
N ALA A 53 -4.47 -3.61 7.38
CA ALA A 53 -3.15 -4.21 7.58
C ALA A 53 -2.58 -4.79 6.28
N LYS A 54 -3.41 -5.46 5.48
CA LYS A 54 -3.04 -5.97 4.15
C LYS A 54 -2.59 -4.84 3.21
N LEU A 55 -3.37 -3.76 3.11
CA LEU A 55 -3.04 -2.62 2.25
C LEU A 55 -1.73 -1.94 2.65
N ARG A 56 -1.47 -1.82 3.96
CA ARG A 56 -0.19 -1.29 4.48
C ARG A 56 0.98 -2.19 4.13
N ALA A 57 0.85 -3.51 4.31
CA ALA A 57 1.88 -4.46 3.91
C ALA A 57 2.17 -4.40 2.39
N GLU A 58 1.14 -4.31 1.56
CA GLU A 58 1.30 -4.13 0.10
C GLU A 58 2.02 -2.82 -0.25
N LEU A 59 1.69 -1.72 0.45
CA LEU A 59 2.40 -0.45 0.29
C LEU A 59 3.88 -0.56 0.71
N ASP A 60 4.19 -1.19 1.84
CA ASP A 60 5.57 -1.37 2.30
C ASP A 60 6.40 -2.14 1.25
N GLY A 61 5.83 -3.21 0.69
CA GLY A 61 6.46 -3.98 -0.39
C GLY A 61 6.69 -3.16 -1.67
N LEU A 62 5.66 -2.44 -2.14
CA LEU A 62 5.75 -1.58 -3.33
C LEU A 62 6.79 -0.46 -3.15
N VAL A 63 6.82 0.15 -1.96
CA VAL A 63 7.75 1.24 -1.65
C VAL A 63 9.18 0.73 -1.54
N ALA A 64 9.41 -0.45 -0.95
CA ALA A 64 10.74 -1.05 -0.92
C ALA A 64 11.32 -1.26 -2.33
N HIS A 65 10.51 -1.77 -3.27
CA HIS A 65 10.89 -1.88 -4.68
C HIS A 65 11.14 -0.52 -5.34
N LEU A 66 10.30 0.48 -5.04
CA LEU A 66 10.46 1.84 -5.54
C LEU A 66 11.80 2.47 -5.13
N TYR A 67 12.33 2.11 -3.96
CA TYR A 67 13.64 2.56 -3.49
C TYR A 67 14.80 1.66 -3.93
N GLY A 68 14.53 0.57 -4.66
CA GLY A 68 15.54 -0.34 -5.19
C GLY A 68 16.19 -1.22 -4.14
N LEU A 69 15.49 -1.53 -3.04
CA LEU A 69 16.00 -2.40 -1.98
C LEU A 69 16.06 -3.86 -2.45
N THR A 70 17.08 -4.59 -2.03
CA THR A 70 17.08 -6.06 -2.12
C THR A 70 16.18 -6.68 -1.03
N GLU A 71 15.83 -7.96 -1.18
CA GLU A 71 15.09 -8.70 -0.15
C GLU A 71 15.82 -8.68 1.20
N GLU A 72 17.15 -8.86 1.19
CA GLU A 72 17.98 -8.86 2.41
C GLU A 72 18.02 -7.49 3.08
N GLU A 73 18.15 -6.42 2.30
CA GLU A 73 18.12 -5.05 2.82
C GLU A 73 16.77 -4.71 3.45
N PHE A 74 15.67 -5.09 2.77
CA PHE A 74 14.33 -4.87 3.29
C PHE A 74 14.08 -5.70 4.56
N ALA A 75 14.47 -6.97 4.58
CA ALA A 75 14.39 -7.82 5.77
C ALA A 75 15.17 -7.23 6.94
N TYR A 76 16.38 -6.72 6.70
CA TYR A 76 17.18 -6.03 7.72
C TYR A 76 16.45 -4.78 8.25
N ILE A 77 15.92 -3.92 7.39
CA ILE A 77 15.16 -2.72 7.78
C ILE A 77 13.99 -3.08 8.69
N LEU A 78 13.23 -4.13 8.37
CA LEU A 78 12.09 -4.57 9.20
C LEU A 78 12.52 -4.94 10.63
N THR A 79 13.76 -5.42 10.84
CA THR A 79 14.27 -5.71 12.20
C THR A 79 14.52 -4.45 13.03
N THR A 80 14.69 -3.29 12.41
CA THR A 80 14.99 -2.01 13.09
C THR A 80 13.77 -1.38 13.78
N PHE A 81 12.58 -1.98 13.62
CA PHE A 81 11.31 -1.52 14.21
C PHE A 81 10.84 -2.49 15.33
N PRO A 82 11.37 -2.39 16.56
CA PRO A 82 11.07 -3.35 17.63
C PRO A 82 9.64 -3.27 18.16
N LEU A 83 8.97 -2.12 17.99
CA LEU A 83 7.59 -1.91 18.45
C LEU A 83 6.54 -2.38 17.43
N VAL A 84 6.95 -2.71 16.21
CA VAL A 84 6.04 -3.19 15.17
C VAL A 84 5.82 -4.70 15.37
N PRO A 85 4.56 -5.17 15.45
CA PRO A 85 4.27 -6.59 15.62
C PRO A 85 4.91 -7.46 14.54
N ASP A 86 5.37 -8.66 14.90
CA ASP A 86 6.00 -9.60 13.97
C ASP A 86 5.10 -9.95 12.79
N ALA A 87 3.79 -10.09 13.03
CA ALA A 87 2.82 -10.34 11.97
C ALA A 87 2.83 -9.25 10.88
N ALA A 88 3.00 -7.98 11.26
CA ALA A 88 3.07 -6.88 10.30
C ALA A 88 4.38 -6.90 9.50
N LYS A 89 5.51 -7.17 10.16
CA LYS A 89 6.81 -7.34 9.49
C LYS A 89 6.81 -8.51 8.51
N ILE A 90 6.26 -9.65 8.93
CA ILE A 90 6.09 -10.84 8.08
C ILE A 90 5.18 -10.52 6.88
N ALA A 91 4.07 -9.82 7.10
CA ALA A 91 3.17 -9.43 6.03
C ALA A 91 3.84 -8.49 5.02
N ALA A 92 4.58 -7.49 5.47
CA ALA A 92 5.34 -6.58 4.62
C ALA A 92 6.41 -7.33 3.79
N HIS A 93 7.17 -8.23 4.44
CA HIS A 93 8.16 -9.05 3.75
C HIS A 93 7.53 -9.99 2.70
N ASN A 94 6.37 -10.58 3.02
CA ASN A 94 5.62 -11.38 2.05
C ASN A 94 5.10 -10.55 0.87
N ALA A 95 4.64 -9.32 1.14
CA ALA A 95 4.19 -8.41 0.09
C ALA A 95 5.33 -8.00 -0.84
N PHE A 96 6.54 -7.74 -0.32
CA PHE A 96 7.74 -7.52 -1.14
C PHE A 96 7.96 -8.64 -2.16
N ARG A 97 7.97 -9.90 -1.69
CA ARG A 97 8.12 -11.08 -2.57
C ARG A 97 6.98 -11.23 -3.57
N ASN A 98 5.76 -10.85 -3.18
CA ASN A 98 4.61 -10.89 -4.08
C ASN A 98 4.68 -9.83 -5.18
N VAL A 99 5.27 -8.65 -4.91
CA VAL A 99 5.53 -7.63 -5.94
C VAL A 99 6.53 -8.17 -6.97
N GLU A 100 7.63 -8.78 -6.54
CA GLU A 100 8.61 -9.40 -7.47
C GLU A 100 8.00 -10.47 -8.36
N ARG A 101 7.07 -11.26 -7.80
CA ARG A 101 6.34 -12.30 -8.51
C ARG A 101 5.20 -11.76 -9.39
N GLY A 102 4.95 -10.45 -9.38
CA GLY A 102 3.85 -9.80 -10.10
C GLY A 102 2.46 -10.15 -9.59
N LEU A 103 2.35 -10.64 -8.35
CA LEU A 103 1.09 -10.99 -7.68
C LEU A 103 0.44 -9.77 -7.01
N VAL A 104 1.25 -8.75 -6.71
CA VAL A 104 0.81 -7.43 -6.27
C VAL A 104 1.23 -6.47 -7.37
N LYS A 105 0.23 -5.91 -8.06
CA LYS A 105 0.42 -4.92 -9.10
C LYS A 105 -0.07 -3.58 -8.66
#